data_AF-A0A6M1T736-F1
#
_entry.id   AF-A0A6M1T736-F1
#
_cell.length_a   1.000
_cell.length_b   1.000
_cell.length_c   1.000
_cell.angle_alpha   90.00
_cell.angle_beta   90.00
_cell.angle_gamma   90.00
#
_symmetry.space_group_name_H-M   'P 1'
#
loop_
_entity.id
_entity.type
_entity.pdbx_description
1 polymer ?
#
loop_
_entity_poly.entity_id
_entity_poly.type
_entity_poly.pdbx_seq_one_letter_code
_entity_poly.pdbx_strand_id
1 'polypeptide(L)'
;MTAKPDQNSAVTLDTFNEVLESIYRHFEFVYDEEEADRCLQCFKELVDRYALSLRKKQGPRKRWSEQDILLITYGDSIVEPESENHKLNSLQKFLEEHLNDTINALHILPFFPYSSDKGFSVIDYKEVRDDLGSWSDIETLASEYKLMADLVVNHISSESTWFQNFIEGKTPGKEYFIDVDPDSDFSMVTRPRSTPLLTEVETAEGTKYVWSTFSDDQIDLDFSNPDVLFEMIDIFLFYISKGVNIIRLDAIAYLWKHMGTNSIHRPETHRIVKLFRDIVEYLNHSTTLITETNVPFEENISYFGNGDEAHMVYQFSLPPLLMHAILTENAEYLRKWANNLPEPPEGCTYFNFTASHDGIGVRPLEGLVPEVEFYELVDGAKQRGGHVSYKKNSDGTESPYELNITYFDAFRDLDGDDSELQMYRYLCSQIIMMSLQGLPAFYIHNLTATLNDHEQVTETGVKRDINRKQWLYDDLQNRLRDGDSITHRVFYRLKELIEIRKEQPAFSPLAEQKVLNKDNDLFVLLRSSKEFDENILVAANVTGKPKKLKRADVQPLADLSHPVRDLISGRTITPDQEIELEPYQVMWIRV
;
A
#
# COMPACT_ATOMS: atom_id res chain seq x y z
N MET A 1 -18.31 10.19 32.19
CA MET A 1 -17.93 11.61 32.10
C MET A 1 -18.64 12.18 30.88
N THR A 2 -19.28 13.33 31.03
CA THR A 2 -20.09 13.99 29.99
C THR A 2 -19.24 14.37 28.79
N ALA A 3 -19.50 13.75 27.64
CA ALA A 3 -18.93 14.13 26.36
C ALA A 3 -19.29 15.59 26.06
N LYS A 4 -18.26 16.42 25.84
CA LYS A 4 -18.47 17.77 25.28
C LYS A 4 -18.97 17.59 23.83
N PRO A 5 -19.94 18.42 23.40
CA PRO A 5 -20.42 18.36 22.03
C PRO A 5 -19.29 18.75 21.07
N ASP A 6 -19.18 17.96 20.01
CA ASP A 6 -18.27 18.18 18.89
C ASP A 6 -18.49 19.59 18.33
N GLN A 7 -17.47 20.43 18.40
CA GLN A 7 -17.51 21.77 17.81
C GLN A 7 -17.37 21.59 16.30
N ASN A 8 -18.52 21.48 15.64
CA ASN A 8 -18.63 21.61 14.20
C ASN A 8 -18.24 23.06 13.85
N SER A 9 -16.94 23.29 13.65
CA SER A 9 -16.38 24.62 13.42
C SER A 9 -16.77 25.08 12.02
N ALA A 10 -17.67 26.05 11.93
CA ALA A 10 -17.84 26.83 10.71
C ALA A 10 -16.47 27.40 10.31
N VAL A 11 -15.98 27.03 9.13
CA VAL A 11 -14.78 27.62 8.52
C VAL A 11 -14.97 29.13 8.51
N THR A 12 -14.09 29.87 9.18
CA THR A 12 -14.16 31.34 9.17
C THR A 12 -13.73 31.86 7.80
N LEU A 13 -14.20 33.04 7.41
CA LEU A 13 -13.83 33.65 6.12
C LEU A 13 -12.31 33.85 6.00
N ASP A 14 -11.65 34.11 7.14
CA ASP A 14 -10.19 34.25 7.23
C ASP A 14 -9.47 32.92 6.96
N THR A 15 -9.97 31.81 7.51
CA THR A 15 -9.45 30.46 7.22
C THR A 15 -9.62 30.07 5.75
N PHE A 16 -10.68 30.51 5.09
CA PHE A 16 -10.87 30.23 3.66
C PHE A 16 -9.88 30.99 2.78
N ASN A 17 -9.61 32.25 3.10
CA ASN A 17 -8.63 33.06 2.37
C ASN A 17 -7.20 32.50 2.55
N GLU A 18 -6.84 32.07 3.76
CA GLU A 18 -5.54 31.43 4.03
C GLU A 18 -5.36 30.13 3.21
N VAL A 19 -6.41 29.31 3.10
CA VAL A 19 -6.37 28.09 2.28
C VAL A 19 -6.22 28.44 0.81
N LEU A 20 -7.00 29.38 0.28
CA LEU A 20 -6.88 29.78 -1.13
C LEU A 20 -5.49 30.35 -1.45
N GLU A 21 -4.86 31.07 -0.51
CA GLU A 21 -3.49 31.54 -0.66
C GLU A 21 -2.48 30.38 -0.66
N SER A 22 -2.66 29.37 0.19
CA SER A 22 -1.84 28.15 0.17
C SER A 22 -1.96 27.41 -1.16
N ILE A 23 -3.19 27.19 -1.63
CA ILE A 23 -3.49 26.55 -2.91
C ILE A 23 -2.87 27.33 -4.08
N TYR A 24 -3.00 28.65 -4.09
CA TYR A 24 -2.41 29.50 -5.13
C TYR A 24 -0.89 29.36 -5.21
N ARG A 25 -0.19 29.35 -4.07
CA ARG A 25 1.27 29.16 -4.02
C ARG A 25 1.70 27.81 -4.59
N HIS A 26 0.84 26.79 -4.56
CA HIS A 26 1.14 25.53 -5.23
C HIS A 26 1.02 25.65 -6.75
N PHE A 27 0.02 26.37 -7.25
CA PHE A 27 -0.11 26.62 -8.68
C PHE A 27 1.03 27.49 -9.22
N GLU A 28 1.37 28.59 -8.54
CA GLU A 28 2.49 29.48 -8.92
C GLU A 28 3.86 28.78 -8.89
N PHE A 29 4.01 27.72 -8.10
CA PHE A 29 5.23 26.92 -8.10
C PHE A 29 5.36 26.04 -9.36
N VAL A 30 4.23 25.53 -9.87
CA VAL A 30 4.18 24.53 -10.93
C VAL A 30 3.97 25.18 -12.31
N TYR A 31 3.25 26.29 -12.35
CA TYR A 31 2.85 27.02 -13.56
C TYR A 31 3.25 28.50 -13.45
N ASP A 32 3.23 29.23 -14.57
CA ASP A 32 3.45 30.67 -14.55
C ASP A 32 2.30 31.43 -13.85
N GLU A 33 2.53 32.73 -13.58
CA GLU A 33 1.60 33.57 -12.81
C GLU A 33 0.21 33.69 -13.47
N GLU A 34 0.15 33.78 -14.80
CA GLU A 34 -1.12 33.89 -15.55
C GLU A 34 -1.92 32.59 -15.46
N GLU A 35 -1.24 31.44 -15.63
CA GLU A 35 -1.88 30.14 -15.45
C GLU A 35 -2.25 29.87 -14.00
N ALA A 36 -1.45 30.30 -13.02
CA ALA A 36 -1.76 30.12 -11.60
C ALA A 36 -3.06 30.85 -11.20
N ASP A 37 -3.28 32.06 -11.72
CA ASP A 37 -4.54 32.81 -11.54
C ASP A 37 -5.74 32.06 -12.14
N ARG A 38 -5.59 31.51 -13.35
CA ARG A 38 -6.62 30.68 -13.99
C ARG A 38 -6.91 29.41 -13.17
N CYS A 39 -5.86 28.72 -12.72
CA CYS A 39 -5.97 27.54 -11.88
C CYS A 39 -6.77 27.83 -10.60
N LEU A 40 -6.50 28.95 -9.92
CA LEU A 40 -7.23 29.32 -8.71
C LEU A 40 -8.73 29.54 -8.98
N GLN A 41 -9.08 30.09 -10.15
CA GLN A 41 -10.48 30.25 -10.55
C GLN A 41 -11.14 28.89 -10.82
N CYS A 42 -10.50 28.01 -11.59
CA CYS A 42 -10.99 26.65 -11.84
C CYS A 42 -11.15 25.84 -10.55
N PHE A 43 -10.22 26.00 -9.59
CA PHE A 43 -10.31 25.34 -8.30
C PHE A 43 -11.55 25.76 -7.50
N LYS A 44 -11.89 27.05 -7.49
CA LYS A 44 -13.10 27.55 -6.82
C LYS A 44 -14.36 26.90 -7.40
N GLU A 45 -14.43 26.76 -8.72
CA GLU A 45 -15.57 26.12 -9.40
C GLU A 45 -15.70 24.63 -9.04
N LEU A 46 -14.59 23.90 -8.94
CA LEU A 46 -14.60 22.52 -8.46
C LEU A 46 -15.02 22.41 -6.99
N VAL A 47 -14.52 23.31 -6.13
CA VAL A 47 -14.93 23.36 -4.72
C VAL A 47 -16.43 23.59 -4.62
N ASP A 48 -17.00 24.52 -5.37
CA ASP A 48 -18.44 24.79 -5.37
C ASP A 48 -19.26 23.57 -5.80
N ARG A 49 -18.74 22.79 -6.76
CA ARG A 49 -19.37 21.55 -7.24
C ARG A 49 -19.44 20.46 -6.15
N TYR A 50 -18.37 20.26 -5.37
CA TYR A 50 -18.26 19.11 -4.46
C TYR A 50 -18.40 19.42 -2.98
N ALA A 51 -18.16 20.65 -2.52
CA ALA A 51 -18.00 20.98 -1.10
C ALA A 51 -19.14 20.48 -0.22
N LEU A 52 -20.39 20.58 -0.67
CA LEU A 52 -21.55 20.10 0.08
C LEU A 52 -21.57 18.57 0.25
N SER A 53 -21.15 17.81 -0.78
CA SER A 53 -21.08 16.35 -0.70
C SER A 53 -19.94 15.91 0.21
N LEU A 54 -18.77 16.53 0.06
CA LEU A 54 -17.56 16.21 0.82
C LEU A 54 -17.75 16.46 2.32
N ARG A 55 -18.30 17.62 2.70
CA ARG A 55 -18.59 17.95 4.10
C ARG A 55 -19.63 17.02 4.74
N LYS A 56 -20.57 16.48 3.96
CA LYS A 56 -21.55 15.50 4.46
C LYS A 56 -20.92 14.15 4.76
N LYS A 57 -19.89 13.75 4.01
CA LYS A 57 -19.15 12.48 4.17
C LYS A 57 -17.89 12.66 5.02
N GLN A 58 -17.83 13.70 5.84
CA GLN A 58 -16.70 14.02 6.70
C GLN A 58 -16.73 13.16 7.99
N GLY A 59 -15.67 12.40 8.21
CA GLY A 59 -15.46 11.60 9.41
C GLY A 59 -14.68 12.34 10.51
N PRO A 60 -14.28 11.63 11.58
CA PRO A 60 -13.51 12.21 12.68
C PRO A 60 -12.10 12.65 12.22
N ARG A 61 -11.50 13.62 12.94
CA ARG A 61 -10.10 14.04 12.70
C ARG A 61 -9.07 12.96 13.02
N LYS A 62 -9.34 12.10 14.02
CA LYS A 62 -8.48 10.97 14.34
C LYS A 62 -8.66 9.91 13.24
N ARG A 63 -7.73 9.89 12.28
CA ARG A 63 -7.78 9.01 11.10
C ARG A 63 -7.62 7.54 11.44
N TRP A 64 -6.76 7.23 12.42
CA TRP A 64 -6.40 5.86 12.77
C TRP A 64 -6.31 5.60 14.28
N SER A 65 -6.44 4.33 14.64
CA SER A 65 -6.39 3.74 15.96
C SER A 65 -5.91 2.30 15.87
N GLU A 66 -5.68 1.66 17.00
CA GLU A 66 -5.39 0.24 17.12
C GLU A 66 -6.50 -0.67 16.53
N GLN A 67 -7.72 -0.14 16.37
CA GLN A 67 -8.84 -0.84 15.74
C GLN A 67 -8.67 -1.02 14.23
N ASP A 68 -7.82 -0.22 13.60
CA ASP A 68 -7.76 -0.13 12.14
C ASP A 68 -6.91 -1.26 11.54
N ILE A 69 -7.58 -2.08 10.73
CA ILE A 69 -7.00 -3.20 9.99
C ILE A 69 -7.54 -3.13 8.55
N LEU A 70 -6.62 -3.07 7.59
CA LEU A 70 -6.97 -2.93 6.18
C LEU A 70 -6.87 -4.27 5.44
N LEU A 71 -7.86 -4.57 4.61
CA LEU A 71 -7.79 -5.65 3.61
C LEU A 71 -7.51 -5.08 2.23
N ILE A 72 -6.53 -5.63 1.51
CA ILE A 72 -6.26 -5.36 0.10
C ILE A 72 -6.82 -6.52 -0.72
N THR A 73 -7.63 -6.23 -1.74
CA THR A 73 -8.24 -7.26 -2.59
C THR A 73 -8.61 -6.69 -3.96
N TYR A 74 -8.64 -7.53 -4.99
CA TYR A 74 -9.41 -7.18 -6.18
C TYR A 74 -10.90 -7.34 -5.88
N GLY A 75 -11.74 -6.56 -6.54
CA GLY A 75 -13.20 -6.66 -6.41
C GLY A 75 -13.75 -8.04 -6.84
N ASP A 76 -12.96 -8.80 -7.62
CA ASP A 76 -13.26 -10.13 -8.12
C ASP A 76 -12.24 -11.19 -7.65
N SER A 77 -11.54 -10.97 -6.53
CA SER A 77 -10.68 -12.01 -5.94
C SER A 77 -11.47 -13.24 -5.45
N ILE A 78 -12.78 -13.09 -5.24
CA ILE A 78 -13.71 -14.18 -4.94
C ILE A 78 -14.90 -14.03 -5.88
N VAL A 79 -15.23 -15.11 -6.59
CA VAL A 79 -16.30 -15.12 -7.61
C VAL A 79 -17.23 -16.32 -7.43
N GLU A 80 -18.50 -16.10 -7.76
CA GLU A 80 -19.48 -17.17 -7.99
C GLU A 80 -19.80 -17.22 -9.49
N PRO A 81 -19.86 -18.42 -10.12
CA PRO A 81 -20.20 -18.55 -11.54
C PRO A 81 -21.56 -17.92 -11.92
N GLU A 82 -22.49 -17.80 -10.97
CA GLU A 82 -23.81 -17.20 -11.19
C GLU A 82 -23.79 -15.65 -11.18
N SER A 83 -22.69 -15.04 -10.73
CA SER A 83 -22.52 -13.59 -10.54
C SER A 83 -21.64 -12.94 -11.63
N GLU A 84 -21.64 -13.49 -12.86
CA GLU A 84 -20.75 -13.05 -13.95
C GLU A 84 -20.79 -11.53 -14.23
N ASN A 85 -21.93 -10.87 -14.02
CA ASN A 85 -22.12 -9.43 -14.25
C ASN A 85 -22.19 -8.60 -12.94
N HIS A 86 -21.86 -9.19 -11.79
CA HIS A 86 -21.90 -8.50 -10.50
C HIS A 86 -20.94 -9.12 -9.48
N LYS A 87 -19.67 -9.25 -9.87
CA LYS A 87 -18.66 -9.99 -9.10
C LYS A 87 -18.40 -9.42 -7.70
N LEU A 88 -18.69 -8.13 -7.46
CA LEU A 88 -18.58 -7.53 -6.12
C LEU A 88 -19.48 -8.20 -5.08
N ASN A 89 -20.62 -8.78 -5.47
CA ASN A 89 -21.52 -9.45 -4.53
C ASN A 89 -20.84 -10.60 -3.80
N SER A 90 -20.05 -11.39 -4.52
CA SER A 90 -19.36 -12.56 -3.94
C SER A 90 -18.29 -12.12 -2.94
N LEU A 91 -17.61 -11.00 -3.22
CA LEU A 91 -16.70 -10.38 -2.26
C LEU A 91 -17.46 -9.83 -1.05
N GLN A 92 -18.52 -9.03 -1.25
CA GLN A 92 -19.33 -8.47 -0.16
C GLN A 92 -19.85 -9.56 0.79
N LYS A 93 -20.45 -10.61 0.24
CA LYS A 93 -20.91 -11.78 0.98
C LYS A 93 -19.79 -12.42 1.81
N PHE A 94 -18.59 -12.57 1.25
CA PHE A 94 -17.43 -13.09 1.97
C PHE A 94 -17.02 -12.17 3.15
N LEU A 95 -16.98 -10.86 2.91
CA LEU A 95 -16.62 -9.87 3.93
C LEU A 95 -17.62 -9.90 5.09
N GLU A 96 -18.92 -9.91 4.79
CA GLU A 96 -20.00 -9.98 5.78
C GLU A 96 -19.96 -11.26 6.60
N GLU A 97 -19.77 -12.41 5.95
CA GLU A 97 -19.78 -13.71 6.62
C GLU A 97 -18.52 -13.95 7.48
N HIS A 98 -17.36 -13.45 7.05
CA HIS A 98 -16.07 -13.89 7.62
C HIS A 98 -15.19 -12.78 8.21
N LEU A 99 -15.38 -11.50 7.88
CA LEU A 99 -14.41 -10.45 8.22
C LEU A 99 -15.00 -9.17 8.82
N ASN A 100 -16.33 -9.02 8.92
CA ASN A 100 -17.00 -7.81 9.41
C ASN A 100 -16.54 -7.35 10.82
N ASP A 101 -16.14 -8.29 11.67
CA ASP A 101 -15.67 -8.07 13.03
C ASP A 101 -14.16 -7.81 13.09
N THR A 102 -13.43 -8.14 12.03
CA THR A 102 -11.97 -8.24 11.99
C THR A 102 -11.32 -7.07 11.27
N ILE A 103 -11.91 -6.63 10.15
CA ILE A 103 -11.40 -5.51 9.36
C ILE A 103 -12.40 -4.35 9.37
N ASN A 104 -11.88 -3.14 9.22
CA ASN A 104 -12.72 -1.94 9.13
C ASN A 104 -12.28 -0.99 7.99
N ALA A 105 -11.23 -1.36 7.26
CA ALA A 105 -10.76 -0.65 6.08
C ALA A 105 -10.58 -1.64 4.93
N LEU A 106 -10.90 -1.20 3.71
CA LEU A 106 -10.93 -2.06 2.52
C LEU A 106 -10.30 -1.31 1.36
N HIS A 107 -9.24 -1.85 0.78
CA HIS A 107 -8.69 -1.43 -0.50
C HIS A 107 -9.18 -2.36 -1.60
N ILE A 108 -10.08 -1.82 -2.42
CA ILE A 108 -10.48 -2.45 -3.67
C ILE A 108 -9.50 -1.93 -4.73
N LEU A 109 -8.64 -2.82 -5.22
CA LEU A 109 -7.74 -2.57 -6.35
C LEU A 109 -8.53 -2.09 -7.57
N PRO A 110 -7.89 -1.46 -8.58
CA PRO A 110 -8.61 -0.64 -9.55
C PRO A 110 -9.82 -1.35 -10.16
N PHE A 111 -11.00 -0.75 -9.96
CA PHE A 111 -12.31 -1.30 -10.32
C PHE A 111 -12.94 -0.62 -11.55
N PHE A 112 -12.16 0.22 -12.23
CA PHE A 112 -12.53 0.94 -13.43
C PHE A 112 -12.46 0.04 -14.67
N PRO A 113 -13.13 0.38 -15.79
CA PRO A 113 -12.80 -0.19 -17.09
C PRO A 113 -11.30 -0.02 -17.40
N TYR A 114 -10.65 -1.08 -17.91
CA TYR A 114 -9.22 -1.08 -18.20
C TYR A 114 -8.90 -1.96 -19.42
N SER A 115 -7.80 -1.67 -20.10
CA SER A 115 -7.31 -2.42 -21.28
C SER A 115 -6.21 -3.42 -20.93
N SER A 116 -5.38 -3.12 -19.93
CA SER A 116 -4.29 -4.00 -19.49
C SER A 116 -3.92 -3.81 -17.99
N ASP A 117 -2.86 -4.49 -17.56
CA ASP A 117 -2.30 -4.45 -16.20
C ASP A 117 -3.31 -4.64 -15.06
N LYS A 118 -4.34 -5.47 -15.28
CA LYS A 118 -5.37 -5.82 -14.27
C LYS A 118 -5.95 -4.60 -13.55
N GLY A 119 -6.24 -3.52 -14.28
CA GLY A 119 -6.90 -2.33 -13.74
C GLY A 119 -6.03 -1.08 -13.71
N PHE A 120 -4.71 -1.19 -13.85
CA PHE A 120 -3.81 -0.04 -13.81
C PHE A 120 -3.68 0.70 -15.17
N SER A 121 -4.18 0.13 -16.26
CA SER A 121 -4.36 0.86 -17.53
C SER A 121 -5.81 1.33 -17.66
N VAL A 122 -6.17 2.41 -16.96
CA VAL A 122 -7.57 2.88 -16.80
C VAL A 122 -8.11 3.47 -18.10
N ILE A 123 -9.28 3.03 -18.55
CA ILE A 123 -10.01 3.57 -19.71
C ILE A 123 -10.92 4.74 -19.29
N ASP A 124 -11.68 4.58 -18.20
CA ASP A 124 -12.56 5.62 -17.67
C ASP A 124 -12.56 5.61 -16.13
N TYR A 125 -12.05 6.69 -15.54
CA TYR A 125 -11.97 6.85 -14.08
C TYR A 125 -13.34 7.01 -13.39
N LYS A 126 -14.40 7.38 -14.11
CA LYS A 126 -15.71 7.69 -13.51
C LYS A 126 -16.74 6.59 -13.70
N GLU A 127 -16.34 5.46 -14.26
CA GLU A 127 -17.18 4.27 -14.41
C GLU A 127 -16.63 3.09 -13.59
N VAL A 128 -17.52 2.20 -13.15
CA VAL A 128 -17.11 0.90 -12.61
C VAL A 128 -17.22 -0.10 -13.75
N ARG A 129 -16.25 -1.01 -13.90
CA ARG A 129 -16.29 -2.00 -14.99
C ARG A 129 -17.56 -2.86 -14.91
N ASP A 130 -18.22 -3.04 -16.06
CA ASP A 130 -19.59 -3.60 -16.14
C ASP A 130 -19.74 -5.02 -15.55
N ASP A 131 -18.69 -5.84 -15.60
CA ASP A 131 -18.72 -7.20 -15.05
C ASP A 131 -18.61 -7.22 -13.51
N LEU A 132 -18.11 -6.14 -12.91
CA LEU A 132 -17.81 -6.05 -11.49
C LEU A 132 -18.99 -5.52 -10.69
N GLY A 133 -19.60 -4.42 -11.17
CA GLY A 133 -20.75 -3.79 -10.55
C GLY A 133 -20.91 -2.33 -10.94
N SER A 134 -21.44 -1.52 -10.02
CA SER A 134 -21.71 -0.10 -10.23
C SER A 134 -21.15 0.76 -9.10
N TRP A 135 -21.17 2.09 -9.28
CA TRP A 135 -20.86 3.00 -8.18
C TRP A 135 -21.79 2.82 -6.97
N SER A 136 -23.03 2.34 -7.15
CA SER A 136 -23.92 2.07 -6.01
C SER A 136 -23.33 1.01 -5.07
N ASP A 137 -22.65 0.01 -5.64
CA ASP A 137 -22.04 -1.09 -4.89
C ASP A 137 -20.77 -0.62 -4.17
N ILE A 138 -19.98 0.23 -4.84
CA ILE A 138 -18.83 0.89 -4.23
C ILE A 138 -19.25 1.83 -3.09
N GLU A 139 -20.32 2.62 -3.27
CA GLU A 139 -20.86 3.49 -2.22
C GLU A 139 -21.40 2.70 -1.02
N THR A 140 -21.94 1.50 -1.27
CA THR A 140 -22.37 0.58 -0.21
C THR A 140 -21.17 0.12 0.62
N LEU A 141 -20.11 -0.37 -0.03
CA LEU A 141 -18.85 -0.73 0.64
C LEU A 141 -18.22 0.46 1.39
N ALA A 142 -18.25 1.66 0.81
CA ALA A 142 -17.76 2.88 1.43
C ALA A 142 -18.56 3.33 2.67
N SER A 143 -19.79 2.85 2.82
CA SER A 143 -20.61 3.14 4.01
C SER A 143 -20.29 2.21 5.20
N GLU A 144 -19.67 1.07 4.93
CA GLU A 144 -19.34 0.04 5.92
C GLU A 144 -17.86 0.03 6.30
N TYR A 145 -16.98 0.33 5.34
CA TYR A 145 -15.53 0.30 5.50
C TYR A 145 -14.92 1.66 5.21
N LYS A 146 -13.76 1.95 5.83
CA LYS A 146 -12.85 2.99 5.34
C LYS A 146 -12.30 2.57 3.98
N LEU A 147 -13.01 2.94 2.92
CA LEU A 147 -12.72 2.48 1.57
C LEU A 147 -11.49 3.19 1.02
N MET A 148 -10.59 2.40 0.46
CA MET A 148 -9.40 2.83 -0.27
C MET A 148 -9.57 2.52 -1.75
N ALA A 149 -9.30 3.51 -2.60
CA ALA A 149 -9.30 3.37 -4.04
C ALA A 149 -8.00 3.92 -4.65
N ASP A 150 -7.61 3.36 -5.78
CA ASP A 150 -6.49 3.82 -6.59
C ASP A 150 -6.88 5.04 -7.41
N LEU A 151 -6.07 6.10 -7.31
CA LEU A 151 -5.99 7.16 -8.30
C LEU A 151 -4.73 6.91 -9.13
N VAL A 152 -4.92 6.27 -10.30
CA VAL A 152 -3.86 6.09 -11.30
C VAL A 152 -3.62 7.43 -11.98
N VAL A 153 -2.79 8.25 -11.33
CA VAL A 153 -2.65 9.68 -11.64
C VAL A 153 -1.63 9.95 -12.74
N ASN A 154 -0.64 9.07 -12.91
CA ASN A 154 0.47 9.31 -13.83
C ASN A 154 0.14 9.06 -15.31
N HIS A 155 -0.66 8.04 -15.58
CA HIS A 155 -0.89 7.50 -16.92
C HIS A 155 -2.33 7.01 -17.07
N ILE A 156 -2.76 6.88 -18.32
CA ILE A 156 -4.09 6.41 -18.72
C ILE A 156 -3.95 5.40 -19.86
N SER A 157 -4.97 4.57 -20.06
CA SER A 157 -5.04 3.62 -21.17
C SER A 157 -4.97 4.30 -22.54
N SER A 158 -4.31 3.64 -23.49
CA SER A 158 -4.36 3.97 -24.92
C SER A 158 -5.77 3.83 -25.52
N GLU A 159 -6.67 3.08 -24.87
CA GLU A 159 -8.08 2.96 -25.27
C GLU A 159 -8.98 4.05 -24.66
N SER A 160 -8.43 4.96 -23.85
CA SER A 160 -9.19 6.03 -23.20
C SER A 160 -9.69 7.09 -24.18
N THR A 161 -10.82 7.72 -23.84
CA THR A 161 -11.38 8.83 -24.63
C THR A 161 -10.39 9.98 -24.79
N TRP A 162 -9.57 10.27 -23.77
CA TRP A 162 -8.55 11.32 -23.86
C TRP A 162 -7.49 11.00 -24.91
N PHE A 163 -7.00 9.77 -24.95
CA PHE A 163 -5.99 9.37 -25.93
C PHE A 163 -6.56 9.25 -27.36
N GLN A 164 -7.79 8.76 -27.50
CA GLN A 164 -8.47 8.80 -28.79
C GLN A 164 -8.66 10.24 -29.30
N ASN A 165 -8.98 11.18 -28.40
CA ASN A 165 -9.04 12.60 -28.74
C ASN A 165 -7.67 13.18 -29.10
N PHE A 166 -6.57 12.74 -28.48
CA PHE A 166 -5.21 13.08 -28.90
C PHE A 166 -4.91 12.62 -30.34
N ILE A 167 -5.21 11.36 -30.65
CA ILE A 167 -5.06 10.79 -32.00
C ILE A 167 -5.86 11.61 -33.04
N GLU A 168 -7.08 12.02 -32.70
CA GLU A 168 -7.97 12.75 -33.59
C GLU A 168 -7.76 14.29 -33.58
N GLY A 169 -6.91 14.81 -32.70
CA GLY A 169 -6.67 16.25 -32.54
C GLY A 169 -7.87 17.02 -31.96
N LYS A 170 -8.63 16.41 -31.05
CA LYS A 170 -9.86 16.96 -30.42
C LYS A 170 -9.66 17.34 -28.95
N THR A 171 -10.36 18.39 -28.51
CA THR A 171 -10.40 18.83 -27.10
C THR A 171 -11.67 18.31 -26.42
N PRO A 172 -11.63 17.89 -25.14
CA PRO A 172 -10.44 17.71 -24.30
C PRO A 172 -9.61 16.48 -24.69
N GLY A 173 -8.30 16.47 -24.43
CA GLY A 173 -7.40 15.33 -24.70
C GLY A 173 -6.26 15.63 -25.68
N LYS A 174 -6.47 16.54 -26.64
CA LYS A 174 -5.45 16.92 -27.65
C LYS A 174 -4.06 17.24 -27.07
N GLU A 175 -4.01 17.88 -25.91
CA GLU A 175 -2.77 18.40 -25.31
C GLU A 175 -2.46 17.71 -23.97
N TYR A 176 -3.00 16.51 -23.74
CA TYR A 176 -2.86 15.81 -22.44
C TYR A 176 -1.66 14.88 -22.38
N PHE A 177 -0.93 14.69 -23.47
CA PHE A 177 0.13 13.68 -23.59
C PHE A 177 1.45 14.31 -24.02
N ILE A 178 2.54 13.68 -23.58
CA ILE A 178 3.89 14.14 -23.82
C ILE A 178 4.38 13.56 -25.15
N ASP A 179 4.36 14.39 -26.21
CA ASP A 179 4.96 14.08 -27.52
C ASP A 179 6.40 14.61 -27.58
N VAL A 180 7.35 13.74 -27.92
CA VAL A 180 8.78 14.07 -27.93
C VAL A 180 9.47 13.59 -29.20
N ASP A 181 10.58 14.25 -29.56
CA ASP A 181 11.45 13.77 -30.64
C ASP A 181 12.13 12.44 -30.19
N PRO A 182 11.94 11.31 -30.91
CA PRO A 182 12.51 10.02 -30.55
C PRO A 182 14.04 9.99 -30.57
N ASP A 183 14.69 10.96 -31.25
CA ASP A 183 16.14 11.09 -31.31
C ASP A 183 16.72 11.89 -30.12
N SER A 184 15.87 12.31 -29.16
CA SER A 184 16.30 13.03 -27.95
C SER A 184 17.11 12.15 -26.99
N ASP A 185 17.86 12.79 -26.08
CA ASP A 185 18.61 12.09 -25.04
C ASP A 185 17.73 11.73 -23.83
N PHE A 186 17.42 10.43 -23.70
CA PHE A 186 16.68 9.84 -22.58
C PHE A 186 17.56 9.07 -21.59
N SER A 187 18.90 9.17 -21.71
CA SER A 187 19.84 8.34 -20.93
C SER A 187 19.72 8.49 -19.41
N MET A 188 19.23 9.64 -18.94
CA MET A 188 19.01 9.94 -17.52
C MET A 188 17.69 9.38 -16.98
N VAL A 189 16.70 9.09 -17.84
CA VAL A 189 15.34 8.74 -17.42
C VAL A 189 15.32 7.43 -16.62
N THR A 190 14.68 7.47 -15.45
CA THR A 190 14.52 6.28 -14.63
C THR A 190 13.43 5.38 -15.20
N ARG A 191 13.75 4.11 -15.48
CA ARG A 191 12.80 3.16 -16.08
C ARG A 191 12.47 2.01 -15.13
N PRO A 192 11.18 1.80 -14.79
CA PRO A 192 10.76 0.68 -13.94
C PRO A 192 10.66 -0.64 -14.71
N ARG A 193 10.44 -0.58 -16.03
CA ARG A 193 10.22 -1.74 -16.90
C ARG A 193 11.26 -1.80 -18.03
N SER A 194 11.36 -2.96 -18.68
CA SER A 194 12.30 -3.21 -19.78
C SER A 194 11.74 -2.84 -21.17
N THR A 195 10.45 -2.51 -21.26
CA THR A 195 9.66 -2.03 -22.41
C THR A 195 10.13 -0.64 -22.90
N PRO A 196 10.07 -0.34 -24.22
CA PRO A 196 10.46 0.97 -24.74
C PRO A 196 9.79 2.14 -24.00
N LEU A 197 10.53 3.25 -23.83
CA LEU A 197 10.02 4.46 -23.17
C LEU A 197 8.99 5.21 -24.00
N LEU A 198 9.10 5.11 -25.33
CA LEU A 198 8.25 5.84 -26.27
C LEU A 198 7.40 4.86 -27.06
N THR A 199 6.16 5.27 -27.31
CA THR A 199 5.21 4.57 -28.18
C THR A 199 4.96 5.41 -29.42
N GLU A 200 5.17 4.80 -30.60
CA GLU A 200 4.90 5.43 -31.89
C GLU A 200 3.41 5.36 -32.21
N VAL A 201 2.80 6.50 -32.54
CA VAL A 201 1.35 6.65 -32.71
C VAL A 201 1.06 7.47 -33.96
N GLU A 202 0.22 6.92 -34.84
CA GLU A 202 -0.29 7.66 -36.00
C GLU A 202 -1.45 8.58 -35.57
N THR A 203 -1.29 9.89 -35.72
CA THR A 203 -2.31 10.89 -35.37
C THR A 203 -2.80 11.65 -36.60
N ALA A 204 -3.89 12.40 -36.46
CA ALA A 204 -4.40 13.30 -37.49
C ALA A 204 -3.38 14.40 -37.88
N GLU A 205 -2.39 14.67 -37.02
CA GLU A 205 -1.32 15.66 -37.25
C GLU A 205 0.01 15.00 -37.69
N GLY A 206 0.01 13.69 -37.94
CA GLY A 206 1.17 12.89 -38.34
C GLY A 206 1.64 11.92 -37.25
N THR A 207 2.73 11.20 -37.51
CA THR A 207 3.35 10.29 -36.54
C THR A 207 3.88 11.06 -35.33
N LYS A 208 3.50 10.62 -34.13
CA LYS A 208 3.93 11.16 -32.83
C LYS A 208 4.62 10.08 -32.01
N TYR A 209 5.45 10.47 -31.06
CA TYR A 209 6.13 9.55 -30.15
C TYR A 209 5.81 9.94 -28.71
N VAL A 210 4.85 9.23 -28.13
CA VAL A 210 4.29 9.56 -26.81
C VAL A 210 5.05 8.84 -25.70
N TRP A 211 5.19 9.52 -24.56
CA TRP A 211 5.84 8.99 -23.38
C TRP A 211 5.01 7.87 -22.73
N SER A 212 5.62 6.71 -22.51
CA SER A 212 4.98 5.50 -21.98
C SER A 212 5.92 4.77 -21.01
N THR A 213 5.93 5.20 -19.75
CA THR A 213 6.89 4.78 -18.72
C THR A 213 6.81 3.27 -18.40
N PHE A 214 5.62 2.69 -18.49
CA PHE A 214 5.33 1.33 -18.03
C PHE A 214 5.12 0.34 -19.17
N SER A 215 4.20 0.65 -20.09
CA SER A 215 3.89 -0.17 -21.27
C SER A 215 3.35 0.71 -22.40
N ASP A 216 3.29 0.17 -23.62
CA ASP A 216 2.73 0.83 -24.80
C ASP A 216 1.23 1.14 -24.71
N ASP A 217 0.53 0.52 -23.76
CA ASP A 217 -0.86 0.79 -23.45
C ASP A 217 -1.05 1.80 -22.30
N GLN A 218 0.00 2.10 -21.52
CA GLN A 218 -0.04 3.03 -20.39
C GLN A 218 0.66 4.34 -20.78
N ILE A 219 -0.11 5.28 -21.31
CA ILE A 219 0.40 6.54 -21.84
C ILE A 219 0.45 7.59 -20.72
N ASP A 220 1.63 8.16 -20.49
CA ASP A 220 1.85 9.17 -19.46
C ASP A 220 1.14 10.49 -19.79
N LEU A 221 0.49 11.04 -18.77
CA LEU A 221 -0.17 12.34 -18.84
C LEU A 221 0.84 13.49 -18.63
N ASP A 222 0.62 14.59 -19.34
CA ASP A 222 1.43 15.80 -19.27
C ASP A 222 0.91 16.77 -18.20
N PHE A 223 1.44 16.68 -16.99
CA PHE A 223 1.07 17.60 -15.90
C PHE A 223 1.60 19.02 -16.08
N SER A 224 2.50 19.27 -17.04
CA SER A 224 2.84 20.65 -17.42
C SER A 224 1.67 21.38 -18.06
N ASN A 225 0.67 20.63 -18.56
CA ASN A 225 -0.63 21.16 -18.91
C ASN A 225 -1.54 21.26 -17.66
N PRO A 226 -1.88 22.47 -17.18
CA PRO A 226 -2.79 22.65 -16.04
C PRO A 226 -4.16 21.99 -16.21
N ASP A 227 -4.68 21.81 -17.43
CA ASP A 227 -5.98 21.17 -17.63
C ASP A 227 -5.96 19.68 -17.22
N VAL A 228 -4.83 18.99 -17.38
CA VAL A 228 -4.63 17.61 -16.90
C VAL A 228 -4.72 17.55 -15.38
N LEU A 229 -4.11 18.51 -14.68
CA LEU A 229 -4.22 18.60 -13.22
C LEU A 229 -5.68 18.77 -12.79
N PHE A 230 -6.46 19.61 -13.48
CA PHE A 230 -7.86 19.84 -13.13
C PHE A 230 -8.77 18.64 -13.41
N GLU A 231 -8.54 17.89 -14.49
CA GLU A 231 -9.25 16.62 -14.70
C GLU A 231 -8.96 15.62 -13.56
N MET A 232 -7.70 15.54 -13.12
CA MET A 232 -7.32 14.67 -12.01
C MET A 232 -7.84 15.13 -10.66
N ILE A 233 -7.90 16.44 -10.39
CA ILE A 233 -8.54 16.98 -9.19
C ILE A 233 -10.05 16.69 -9.23
N ASP A 234 -10.72 16.81 -10.38
CA ASP A 234 -12.14 16.48 -10.50
C ASP A 234 -12.41 14.99 -10.23
N ILE A 235 -11.60 14.07 -10.76
CA ILE A 235 -11.67 12.63 -10.46
C ILE A 235 -11.43 12.37 -8.96
N PHE A 236 -10.39 12.99 -8.40
CA PHE A 236 -10.05 12.88 -6.99
C PHE A 236 -11.21 13.32 -6.06
N LEU A 237 -11.81 14.48 -6.32
CA LEU A 237 -12.95 14.98 -5.57
C LEU A 237 -14.20 14.13 -5.81
N PHE A 238 -14.38 13.60 -7.03
CA PHE A 238 -15.45 12.66 -7.35
C PHE A 238 -15.36 11.40 -6.47
N TYR A 239 -14.20 10.76 -6.34
CA TYR A 239 -14.01 9.58 -5.49
C TYR A 239 -14.36 9.85 -4.03
N ILE A 240 -13.88 10.97 -3.47
CA ILE A 240 -14.20 11.34 -2.09
C ILE A 240 -15.71 11.65 -1.95
N SER A 241 -16.32 12.26 -2.96
CA SER A 241 -17.77 12.50 -2.98
C SER A 241 -18.59 11.20 -3.04
N LYS A 242 -18.00 10.13 -3.59
CA LYS A 242 -18.53 8.77 -3.57
C LYS A 242 -18.24 8.03 -2.26
N GLY A 243 -17.46 8.61 -1.36
CA GLY A 243 -17.23 8.09 -0.01
C GLY A 243 -15.92 7.33 0.14
N VAL A 244 -15.05 7.35 -0.88
CA VAL A 244 -13.69 6.87 -0.72
C VAL A 244 -12.98 7.70 0.36
N ASN A 245 -12.45 7.01 1.37
CA ASN A 245 -11.82 7.63 2.54
C ASN A 245 -10.29 7.64 2.44
N ILE A 246 -9.70 6.72 1.69
CA ILE A 246 -8.26 6.61 1.50
C ILE A 246 -7.97 6.64 0.00
N ILE A 247 -7.11 7.54 -0.46
CA ILE A 247 -6.73 7.66 -1.87
C ILE A 247 -5.29 7.20 -2.01
N ARG A 248 -5.08 6.13 -2.78
CA ARG A 248 -3.76 5.66 -3.19
C ARG A 248 -3.32 6.40 -4.44
N LEU A 249 -2.28 7.21 -4.34
CA LEU A 249 -1.66 7.89 -5.46
C LEU A 249 -0.69 6.93 -6.14
N ASP A 250 -1.16 6.25 -7.17
CA ASP A 250 -0.40 5.23 -7.91
C ASP A 250 0.60 5.88 -8.88
N ALA A 251 1.80 5.30 -8.98
CA ALA A 251 2.88 5.78 -9.84
C ALA A 251 3.22 7.27 -9.67
N ILE A 252 2.90 7.86 -8.51
CA ILE A 252 3.02 9.30 -8.23
C ILE A 252 4.44 9.83 -8.44
N ALA A 253 5.46 8.99 -8.20
CA ALA A 253 6.86 9.37 -8.38
C ALA A 253 7.19 9.87 -9.80
N TYR A 254 6.48 9.38 -10.81
CA TYR A 254 6.73 9.66 -12.22
C TYR A 254 5.92 10.85 -12.75
N LEU A 255 5.10 11.50 -11.92
CA LEU A 255 4.10 12.49 -12.36
C LEU A 255 4.65 13.57 -13.30
N TRP A 256 5.79 14.18 -12.93
CA TRP A 256 6.37 15.30 -13.65
C TRP A 256 7.63 14.89 -14.44
N LYS A 257 7.70 15.29 -15.70
CA LYS A 257 8.79 14.94 -16.63
C LYS A 257 9.55 16.18 -17.04
N HIS A 258 10.88 16.08 -17.07
CA HIS A 258 11.72 17.14 -17.62
C HIS A 258 12.92 16.51 -18.33
N MET A 259 13.08 16.84 -19.62
CA MET A 259 14.18 16.32 -20.44
C MET A 259 15.55 16.64 -19.83
N GLY A 260 16.49 15.71 -19.94
CA GLY A 260 17.82 15.82 -19.31
C GLY A 260 17.84 15.58 -17.80
N THR A 261 16.74 15.10 -17.21
CA THR A 261 16.67 14.70 -15.79
C THR A 261 16.27 13.23 -15.66
N ASN A 262 16.19 12.73 -14.43
CA ASN A 262 15.73 11.38 -14.15
C ASN A 262 14.20 11.20 -14.22
N SER A 263 13.44 12.29 -14.36
CA SER A 263 11.96 12.31 -14.47
C SER A 263 11.25 11.47 -13.39
N ILE A 264 11.78 11.49 -12.17
CA ILE A 264 11.21 10.83 -11.00
C ILE A 264 11.47 11.69 -9.76
N HIS A 265 10.53 11.71 -8.80
CA HIS A 265 10.62 12.47 -7.54
C HIS A 265 10.90 13.97 -7.72
N ARG A 266 10.35 14.54 -8.79
CA ARG A 266 10.54 15.95 -9.13
C ARG A 266 9.94 16.87 -8.06
N PRO A 267 10.53 18.05 -7.78
CA PRO A 267 9.94 19.03 -6.86
C PRO A 267 8.48 19.38 -7.20
N GLU A 268 8.16 19.42 -8.49
CA GLU A 268 6.82 19.65 -9.01
C GLU A 268 5.86 18.50 -8.63
N THR A 269 6.34 17.24 -8.65
CA THR A 269 5.59 16.08 -8.14
C THR A 269 5.25 16.24 -6.66
N HIS A 270 6.25 16.53 -5.82
CA HIS A 270 6.03 16.77 -4.38
C HIS A 270 5.04 17.91 -4.15
N ARG A 271 5.16 18.98 -4.94
CA ARG A 271 4.25 20.12 -4.87
C ARG A 271 2.80 19.73 -5.16
N ILE A 272 2.56 18.87 -6.14
CA ILE A 272 1.20 18.38 -6.46
C ILE A 272 0.66 17.49 -5.33
N VAL A 273 1.50 16.69 -4.66
CA VAL A 273 1.07 15.92 -3.47
C VAL A 273 0.67 16.86 -2.32
N LYS A 274 1.41 17.95 -2.08
CA LYS A 274 1.03 18.99 -1.11
C LYS A 274 -0.30 19.66 -1.47
N LEU A 275 -0.52 19.92 -2.76
CA LEU A 275 -1.79 20.44 -3.23
C LEU A 275 -2.95 19.49 -2.90
N PHE A 276 -2.82 18.19 -3.21
CA PHE A 276 -3.84 17.21 -2.82
C PHE A 276 -4.05 17.15 -1.29
N ARG A 277 -2.96 17.26 -0.51
CA ARG A 277 -3.02 17.31 0.95
C ARG A 277 -3.84 18.50 1.45
N ASP A 278 -3.52 19.71 0.99
CA ASP A 278 -4.24 20.92 1.37
C ASP A 278 -5.72 20.85 0.97
N ILE A 279 -6.02 20.29 -0.21
CA ILE A 279 -7.40 20.09 -0.68
C ILE A 279 -8.20 19.23 0.31
N VAL A 280 -7.65 18.10 0.76
CA VAL A 280 -8.37 17.23 1.71
C VAL A 280 -8.42 17.79 3.11
N GLU A 281 -7.36 18.41 3.61
CA GLU A 281 -7.39 19.06 4.93
C GLU A 281 -8.47 20.15 4.98
N TYR A 282 -8.74 20.82 3.86
CA TYR A 282 -9.79 21.82 3.75
C TYR A 282 -11.20 21.23 3.52
N LEU A 283 -11.35 20.31 2.57
CA LEU A 283 -12.67 19.84 2.12
C LEU A 283 -13.19 18.61 2.86
N ASN A 284 -12.29 17.71 3.29
CA ASN A 284 -12.61 16.50 4.04
C ASN A 284 -11.39 15.98 4.81
N HIS A 285 -11.13 16.53 6.00
CA HIS A 285 -9.94 16.18 6.80
C HIS A 285 -9.92 14.73 7.31
N SER A 286 -10.98 13.94 7.09
CA SER A 286 -10.96 12.52 7.42
C SER A 286 -10.34 11.68 6.30
N THR A 287 -10.23 12.24 5.09
CA THR A 287 -9.58 11.59 3.96
C THR A 287 -8.09 11.43 4.22
N THR A 288 -7.57 10.27 3.83
CA THR A 288 -6.17 9.88 3.95
C THR A 288 -5.56 9.78 2.56
N LEU A 289 -4.35 10.30 2.41
CA LEU A 289 -3.55 10.15 1.19
C LEU A 289 -2.41 9.19 1.47
N ILE A 290 -2.24 8.21 0.58
CA ILE A 290 -1.11 7.31 0.59
C ILE A 290 -0.41 7.35 -0.76
N THR A 291 0.90 7.58 -0.75
CA THR A 291 1.72 7.52 -1.96
C THR A 291 2.25 6.12 -2.14
N GLU A 292 2.18 5.60 -3.36
CA GLU A 292 2.90 4.38 -3.70
C GLU A 292 4.20 4.70 -4.44
N THR A 293 5.32 4.33 -3.81
CA THR A 293 6.66 4.48 -4.38
C THR A 293 7.55 3.31 -3.98
N ASN A 294 7.65 2.29 -4.84
CA ASN A 294 8.53 1.13 -4.66
C ASN A 294 10.01 1.47 -4.97
N VAL A 295 10.58 2.34 -4.14
CA VAL A 295 11.93 2.90 -4.27
C VAL A 295 12.72 2.73 -2.97
N PRO A 296 14.04 3.01 -2.95
CA PRO A 296 14.81 3.02 -1.72
C PRO A 296 14.18 3.87 -0.61
N PHE A 297 14.47 3.50 0.64
CA PHE A 297 13.76 4.00 1.82
C PHE A 297 13.67 5.52 1.93
N GLU A 298 14.79 6.23 1.74
CA GLU A 298 14.87 7.71 1.86
C GLU A 298 13.97 8.43 0.83
N GLU A 299 13.89 7.91 -0.40
CA GLU A 299 13.03 8.47 -1.45
C GLU A 299 11.56 8.27 -1.10
N ASN A 300 11.18 7.12 -0.56
CA ASN A 300 9.80 6.83 -0.17
C ASN A 300 9.32 7.67 1.02
N ILE A 301 10.15 7.86 2.07
CA ILE A 301 9.75 8.68 3.23
C ILE A 301 9.72 10.17 2.94
N SER A 302 10.37 10.64 1.85
CA SER A 302 10.35 12.04 1.45
C SER A 302 8.93 12.56 1.16
N TYR A 303 8.00 11.66 0.80
CA TYR A 303 6.58 11.96 0.59
C TYR A 303 5.78 12.22 1.85
N PHE A 304 6.37 12.15 3.04
CA PHE A 304 5.77 12.80 4.21
C PHE A 304 5.91 14.33 4.16
N GLY A 305 6.89 14.86 3.41
CA GLY A 305 7.26 16.26 3.45
C GLY A 305 7.63 16.69 4.87
N ASN A 306 7.07 17.81 5.33
CA ASN A 306 7.13 18.25 6.72
C ASN A 306 5.87 17.85 7.51
N GLY A 307 5.22 16.75 7.12
CA GLY A 307 3.85 16.38 7.53
C GLY A 307 2.76 17.01 6.67
N ASP A 308 3.15 17.65 5.56
CA ASP A 308 2.30 18.43 4.64
C ASP A 308 2.11 17.78 3.26
N GLU A 309 2.54 16.53 3.08
CA GLU A 309 2.31 15.73 1.87
C GLU A 309 1.41 14.52 2.18
N ALA A 310 1.84 13.30 1.86
CA ALA A 310 1.10 12.10 2.13
C ALA A 310 0.90 11.89 3.63
N HIS A 311 -0.25 11.33 3.99
CA HIS A 311 -0.54 10.92 5.35
C HIS A 311 0.12 9.57 5.65
N MET A 312 0.23 8.71 4.63
CA MET A 312 0.86 7.40 4.73
C MET A 312 1.84 7.15 3.59
N VAL A 313 2.88 6.37 3.89
CA VAL A 313 3.79 5.80 2.89
C VAL A 313 3.94 4.30 3.15
N TYR A 314 4.09 3.54 2.07
CA TYR A 314 4.31 2.09 2.14
C TYR A 314 5.66 1.75 2.76
N GLN A 315 5.74 0.65 3.53
CA GLN A 315 7.03 0.08 3.93
C GLN A 315 7.47 -1.04 2.98
N PHE A 316 7.89 -0.67 1.76
CA PHE A 316 8.29 -1.65 0.73
C PHE A 316 9.52 -2.50 1.10
N SER A 317 10.39 -2.03 2.00
CA SER A 317 11.49 -2.86 2.53
C SER A 317 11.02 -3.96 3.49
N LEU A 318 9.83 -3.85 4.09
CA LEU A 318 9.37 -4.76 5.12
C LEU A 318 9.14 -6.20 4.61
N PRO A 319 8.35 -6.45 3.54
CA PRO A 319 8.11 -7.81 3.06
C PRO A 319 9.38 -8.63 2.77
N PRO A 320 10.36 -8.12 2.00
CA PRO A 320 11.56 -8.88 1.69
C PRO A 320 12.53 -8.97 2.88
N LEU A 321 12.55 -8.00 3.81
CA LEU A 321 13.36 -8.09 5.04
C LEU A 321 12.82 -9.14 6.00
N LEU A 322 11.50 -9.27 6.16
CA LEU A 322 10.89 -10.33 6.95
C LEU A 322 11.18 -11.71 6.34
N MET A 323 11.04 -11.82 5.02
CA MET A 323 11.37 -13.04 4.29
C MET A 323 12.85 -13.41 4.50
N HIS A 324 13.76 -12.45 4.32
CA HIS A 324 15.19 -12.63 4.56
C HIS A 324 15.48 -13.06 6.01
N ALA A 325 14.97 -12.33 7.01
CA ALA A 325 15.28 -12.59 8.42
C ALA A 325 14.84 -13.97 8.89
N ILE A 326 13.67 -14.43 8.44
CA ILE A 326 13.10 -15.72 8.85
C ILE A 326 13.73 -16.88 8.08
N LEU A 327 14.00 -16.71 6.78
CA LEU A 327 14.61 -17.77 5.96
C LEU A 327 16.11 -17.95 6.25
N THR A 328 16.81 -16.89 6.65
CA THR A 328 18.22 -16.94 7.03
C THR A 328 18.43 -17.14 8.54
N GLU A 329 17.35 -17.17 9.31
CA GLU A 329 17.35 -17.23 10.78
C GLU A 329 18.19 -16.10 11.42
N ASN A 330 18.17 -14.90 10.82
CA ASN A 330 18.98 -13.76 11.21
C ASN A 330 18.20 -12.43 11.13
N ALA A 331 17.80 -11.90 12.28
CA ALA A 331 17.07 -10.63 12.40
C ALA A 331 17.95 -9.37 12.30
N GLU A 332 19.26 -9.46 12.03
CA GLU A 332 20.18 -8.32 12.05
C GLU A 332 19.72 -7.15 11.18
N TYR A 333 19.37 -7.42 9.91
CA TYR A 333 19.03 -6.37 8.95
C TYR A 333 17.63 -5.81 9.19
N LEU A 334 16.66 -6.67 9.53
CA LEU A 334 15.33 -6.25 9.98
C LEU A 334 15.43 -5.33 11.20
N ARG A 335 16.26 -5.71 12.19
CA ARG A 335 16.50 -4.92 13.40
C ARG A 335 17.15 -3.57 13.08
N LYS A 336 18.21 -3.55 12.27
CA LYS A 336 18.89 -2.30 11.86
C LYS A 336 17.94 -1.38 11.12
N TRP A 337 17.16 -1.90 10.18
CA TRP A 337 16.16 -1.13 9.45
C TRP A 337 15.08 -0.58 10.38
N ALA A 338 14.47 -1.41 11.23
CA ALA A 338 13.42 -0.99 12.16
C ALA A 338 13.91 0.06 13.19
N ASN A 339 15.18 -0.02 13.60
CA ASN A 339 15.80 0.95 14.50
C ASN A 339 16.13 2.29 13.81
N ASN A 340 16.26 2.29 12.48
CA ASN A 340 16.56 3.48 11.69
C ASN A 340 15.31 4.10 11.05
N LEU A 341 14.12 3.52 11.26
CA LEU A 341 12.86 4.15 10.86
C LEU A 341 12.75 5.49 11.62
N PRO A 342 12.62 6.64 10.94
CA PRO A 342 12.34 7.90 11.59
C PRO A 342 10.95 7.86 12.20
N GLU A 343 10.74 8.69 13.22
CA GLU A 343 9.41 8.95 13.73
C GLU A 343 8.61 9.69 12.63
N PRO A 344 7.43 9.20 12.22
CA PRO A 344 6.59 9.92 11.27
C PRO A 344 6.23 11.32 11.79
N PRO A 345 6.15 12.34 10.93
CA PRO A 345 5.64 13.65 11.33
C PRO A 345 4.24 13.58 11.94
N GLU A 346 3.83 14.62 12.67
CA GLU A 346 2.48 14.69 13.24
C GLU A 346 1.42 14.54 12.15
N GLY A 347 0.43 13.66 12.38
CA GLY A 347 -0.63 13.38 11.41
C GLY A 347 -0.24 12.40 10.29
N CYS A 348 0.99 11.87 10.31
CA CYS A 348 1.47 10.85 9.39
C CYS A 348 1.67 9.49 10.07
N THR A 349 1.65 8.41 9.30
CA THR A 349 1.97 7.05 9.76
C THR A 349 2.52 6.19 8.63
N TYR A 350 3.13 5.05 8.96
CA TYR A 350 3.52 4.05 7.98
C TYR A 350 2.34 3.16 7.57
N PHE A 351 2.45 2.53 6.40
CA PHE A 351 1.56 1.49 5.91
C PHE A 351 2.32 0.17 5.81
N ASN A 352 1.98 -0.76 6.69
CA ASN A 352 2.71 -2.02 6.89
C ASN A 352 1.98 -3.15 6.16
N PHE A 353 2.69 -3.83 5.28
CA PHE A 353 2.14 -4.93 4.49
C PHE A 353 3.22 -5.98 4.24
N THR A 354 2.79 -7.17 3.85
CA THR A 354 3.69 -8.32 3.55
C THR A 354 3.50 -8.84 2.14
N ALA A 355 2.38 -8.53 1.48
CA ALA A 355 2.15 -8.84 0.07
C ALA A 355 1.20 -7.83 -0.54
N SER A 356 1.26 -7.69 -1.86
CA SER A 356 0.34 -6.87 -2.64
C SER A 356 -0.03 -7.59 -3.92
N HIS A 357 -0.74 -6.90 -4.82
CA HIS A 357 -1.04 -7.40 -6.16
C HIS A 357 0.20 -7.44 -7.07
N ASP A 358 1.28 -6.73 -6.71
CA ASP A 358 2.57 -6.87 -7.35
C ASP A 358 3.41 -7.98 -6.71
N GLY A 359 4.51 -8.34 -7.38
CA GLY A 359 5.52 -9.19 -6.76
C GLY A 359 6.19 -8.51 -5.56
N ILE A 360 6.90 -9.28 -4.75
CA ILE A 360 7.70 -8.74 -3.65
C ILE A 360 8.84 -7.90 -4.27
N GLY A 361 8.74 -6.58 -4.16
CA GLY A 361 9.78 -5.66 -4.62
C GLY A 361 11.09 -5.92 -3.89
N VAL A 362 12.19 -6.05 -4.64
CA VAL A 362 13.52 -6.31 -4.05
C VAL A 362 14.49 -5.13 -4.19
N ARG A 363 14.14 -4.11 -4.97
CA ARG A 363 14.87 -2.83 -4.96
C ARG A 363 15.00 -2.18 -3.58
N PRO A 364 13.96 -2.21 -2.71
CA PRO A 364 14.07 -1.66 -1.37
C PRO A 364 15.04 -2.40 -0.44
N LEU A 365 15.61 -3.54 -0.85
CA LEU A 365 16.70 -4.23 -0.15
C LEU A 365 18.09 -3.72 -0.52
N GLU A 366 18.23 -2.95 -1.61
CA GLU A 366 19.52 -2.42 -2.08
C GLU A 366 20.20 -1.64 -0.94
N GLY A 367 21.40 -2.06 -0.54
CA GLY A 367 22.16 -1.45 0.55
C GLY A 367 21.74 -1.85 1.97
N LEU A 368 20.64 -2.59 2.15
CA LEU A 368 20.19 -3.08 3.45
C LEU A 368 20.76 -4.46 3.80
N VAL A 369 20.86 -5.35 2.81
CA VAL A 369 21.39 -6.71 2.95
C VAL A 369 22.60 -6.92 2.04
N PRO A 370 23.55 -7.82 2.38
CA PRO A 370 24.66 -8.17 1.51
C PRO A 370 24.18 -8.74 0.19
N GLU A 371 24.90 -8.42 -0.89
CA GLU A 371 24.55 -8.85 -2.25
C GLU A 371 24.46 -10.38 -2.39
N VAL A 372 25.33 -11.14 -1.70
CA VAL A 372 25.29 -12.61 -1.72
C VAL A 372 23.96 -13.13 -1.15
N GLU A 373 23.58 -12.64 0.04
CA GLU A 373 22.33 -13.04 0.71
C GLU A 373 21.09 -12.57 -0.09
N PHE A 374 21.18 -11.43 -0.78
CA PHE A 374 20.14 -10.97 -1.70
C PHE A 374 19.91 -11.97 -2.85
N TYR A 375 20.98 -12.41 -3.53
CA TYR A 375 20.82 -13.37 -4.63
C TYR A 375 20.41 -14.76 -4.14
N GLU A 376 20.81 -15.17 -2.95
CA GLU A 376 20.30 -16.39 -2.30
C GLU A 376 18.78 -16.30 -2.05
N LEU A 377 18.27 -15.14 -1.62
CA LEU A 377 16.83 -14.91 -1.48
C LEU A 377 16.09 -15.03 -2.82
N VAL A 378 16.65 -14.42 -3.88
CA VAL A 378 16.11 -14.46 -5.25
C VAL A 378 16.06 -15.89 -5.78
N ASP A 379 17.14 -16.65 -5.64
CA ASP A 379 17.20 -18.03 -6.12
C ASP A 379 16.34 -18.97 -5.27
N GLY A 380 16.28 -18.73 -3.95
CA GLY A 380 15.37 -19.44 -3.06
C GLY A 380 13.90 -19.24 -3.44
N ALA A 381 13.50 -18.04 -3.88
CA ALA A 381 12.13 -17.82 -4.36
C ALA A 381 11.82 -18.66 -5.62
N LYS A 382 12.77 -18.76 -6.56
CA LYS A 382 12.62 -19.62 -7.76
C LYS A 382 12.51 -21.09 -7.41
N GLN A 383 13.32 -21.57 -6.47
CA GLN A 383 13.29 -22.97 -6.04
C GLN A 383 11.96 -23.34 -5.35
N ARG A 384 11.28 -22.35 -4.75
CA ARG A 384 9.91 -22.49 -4.20
C ARG A 384 8.80 -22.33 -5.26
N GLY A 385 9.15 -22.35 -6.54
CA GLY A 385 8.19 -22.23 -7.65
C GLY A 385 7.88 -20.79 -8.06
N GLY A 386 8.51 -19.78 -7.46
CA GLY A 386 8.33 -18.39 -7.89
C GLY A 386 9.00 -18.06 -9.23
N HIS A 387 8.68 -16.87 -9.75
CA HIS A 387 9.34 -16.27 -10.91
C HIS A 387 9.98 -14.92 -10.56
N VAL A 388 10.93 -14.45 -11.35
CA VAL A 388 11.58 -13.15 -11.14
C VAL A 388 11.33 -12.24 -12.33
N SER A 389 10.89 -11.02 -12.05
CA SER A 389 10.85 -9.91 -13.00
C SER A 389 12.12 -9.09 -12.88
N TYR A 390 12.66 -8.63 -14.01
CA TYR A 390 13.93 -7.91 -14.07
C TYR A 390 13.70 -6.50 -14.63
N LYS A 391 14.51 -5.54 -14.15
CA LYS A 391 14.62 -4.20 -14.73
C LYS A 391 15.88 -4.11 -15.59
N LYS A 392 15.87 -3.21 -16.58
CA LYS A 392 17.08 -2.84 -17.35
C LYS A 392 17.75 -1.64 -16.69
N ASN A 393 19.04 -1.76 -16.44
CA ASN A 393 19.88 -0.68 -15.93
C ASN A 393 20.36 0.21 -17.08
N SER A 394 20.84 1.41 -16.76
CA SER A 394 21.33 2.39 -17.74
C SER A 394 22.54 1.89 -18.53
N ASP A 395 23.31 0.94 -17.98
CA ASP A 395 24.45 0.29 -18.63
C ASP A 395 24.06 -0.91 -19.52
N GLY A 396 22.76 -1.20 -19.63
CA GLY A 396 22.22 -2.32 -20.41
C GLY A 396 22.18 -3.66 -19.69
N THR A 397 22.68 -3.75 -18.45
CA THR A 397 22.55 -4.96 -17.62
C THR A 397 21.14 -5.11 -17.06
N GLU A 398 20.82 -6.29 -16.51
CA GLU A 398 19.54 -6.56 -15.85
C GLU A 398 19.73 -6.90 -14.38
N SER A 399 18.84 -6.40 -13.53
CA SER A 399 18.82 -6.71 -12.10
C SER A 399 17.42 -7.17 -11.67
N PRO A 400 17.32 -8.11 -10.69
CA PRO A 400 16.03 -8.49 -10.12
C PRO A 400 15.25 -7.27 -9.63
N TYR A 401 13.96 -7.21 -9.96
CA TYR A 401 13.07 -6.12 -9.60
C TYR A 401 11.99 -6.57 -8.62
N GLU A 402 11.32 -7.69 -8.94
CA GLU A 402 10.24 -8.27 -8.14
C GLU A 402 10.33 -9.80 -8.11
N LEU A 403 10.07 -10.38 -6.94
CA LEU A 403 9.81 -11.82 -6.78
C LEU A 403 8.32 -12.08 -6.93
N ASN A 404 7.93 -12.78 -7.98
CA ASN A 404 6.55 -13.21 -8.22
C ASN A 404 6.36 -14.57 -7.57
N ILE A 405 5.83 -14.55 -6.35
CA ILE A 405 5.52 -15.72 -5.53
C ILE A 405 4.44 -15.31 -4.53
N THR A 406 3.56 -16.22 -4.15
CA THR A 406 2.67 -15.98 -3.00
C THR A 406 3.50 -15.90 -1.74
N TYR A 407 3.16 -14.97 -0.83
CA TYR A 407 3.95 -14.77 0.38
C TYR A 407 3.95 -16.00 1.30
N PHE A 408 2.88 -16.81 1.24
CA PHE A 408 2.81 -18.07 1.97
C PHE A 408 3.82 -19.10 1.43
N ASP A 409 3.89 -19.30 0.10
CA ASP A 409 4.87 -20.23 -0.49
C ASP A 409 6.31 -19.72 -0.41
N ALA A 410 6.53 -18.43 -0.19
CA ALA A 410 7.87 -17.88 0.08
C ALA A 410 8.54 -18.48 1.32
N PHE A 411 7.77 -19.03 2.27
CA PHE A 411 8.26 -19.67 3.49
C PHE A 411 8.32 -21.20 3.44
N ARG A 412 8.02 -21.80 2.27
CA ARG A 412 8.11 -23.24 2.10
C ARG A 412 9.55 -23.72 2.27
N ASP A 413 9.76 -24.90 2.85
CA ASP A 413 11.08 -25.52 2.86
C ASP A 413 11.46 -26.01 1.45
N LEU A 414 12.74 -25.96 1.12
CA LEU A 414 13.29 -26.43 -0.15
C LEU A 414 13.30 -27.96 -0.24
N ASP A 415 13.41 -28.65 0.89
CA ASP A 415 13.52 -30.12 0.98
C ASP A 415 12.15 -30.84 1.08
N GLY A 416 11.03 -30.11 1.03
CA GLY A 416 9.77 -30.61 0.48
C GLY A 416 8.70 -31.18 1.43
N ASP A 417 8.89 -31.24 2.75
CA ASP A 417 7.82 -31.66 3.68
C ASP A 417 7.95 -30.97 5.05
N ASP A 418 7.30 -29.80 5.21
CA ASP A 418 7.34 -29.02 6.44
C ASP A 418 6.15 -28.04 6.56
N SER A 419 4.92 -28.56 6.46
CA SER A 419 3.71 -27.73 6.47
C SER A 419 3.56 -26.93 7.77
N GLU A 420 3.98 -27.48 8.91
CA GLU A 420 3.91 -26.81 10.21
C GLU A 420 4.91 -25.66 10.33
N LEU A 421 6.20 -25.85 10.02
CA LEU A 421 7.13 -24.73 10.15
C LEU A 421 6.94 -23.71 9.02
N GLN A 422 6.47 -24.08 7.82
CA GLN A 422 6.03 -23.08 6.83
C GLN A 422 4.96 -22.16 7.44
N MET A 423 3.96 -22.74 8.10
CA MET A 423 2.92 -21.97 8.79
C MET A 423 3.51 -21.11 9.91
N TYR A 424 4.43 -21.62 10.73
CA TYR A 424 5.02 -20.83 11.82
C TYR A 424 5.92 -19.70 11.33
N ARG A 425 6.75 -19.94 10.30
CA ARG A 425 7.53 -18.90 9.59
C ARG A 425 6.61 -17.82 9.05
N TYR A 426 5.56 -18.23 8.35
CA TYR A 426 4.56 -17.31 7.82
C TYR A 426 3.88 -16.50 8.94
N LEU A 427 3.35 -17.15 9.98
CA LEU A 427 2.69 -16.46 11.09
C LEU A 427 3.65 -15.51 11.83
N CYS A 428 4.90 -15.90 12.03
CA CYS A 428 5.93 -15.03 12.59
C CYS A 428 6.05 -13.72 11.80
N SER A 429 6.13 -13.80 10.46
CA SER A 429 6.18 -12.62 9.59
C SER A 429 4.95 -11.72 9.76
N GLN A 430 3.74 -12.29 9.83
CA GLN A 430 2.50 -11.52 9.95
C GLN A 430 2.37 -10.87 11.33
N ILE A 431 2.75 -11.59 12.40
CA ILE A 431 2.69 -11.06 13.77
C ILE A 431 3.70 -9.92 13.93
N ILE A 432 4.91 -10.03 13.36
CA ILE A 432 5.88 -8.93 13.34
C ILE A 432 5.29 -7.73 12.57
N MET A 433 4.80 -7.94 11.34
CA MET A 433 4.22 -6.87 10.51
C MET A 433 3.14 -6.09 11.27
N MET A 434 2.18 -6.80 11.88
CA MET A 434 1.13 -6.13 12.61
C MET A 434 1.65 -5.45 13.88
N SER A 435 2.75 -5.91 14.50
CA SER A 435 3.31 -5.29 15.71
C SER A 435 4.00 -3.93 15.48
N LEU A 436 4.39 -3.61 14.24
CA LEU A 436 5.16 -2.41 13.90
C LEU A 436 4.33 -1.12 13.93
N GLN A 437 4.97 0.02 14.14
CA GLN A 437 4.35 1.34 14.01
C GLN A 437 3.86 1.52 12.58
N GLY A 438 2.57 1.83 12.42
CA GLY A 438 1.91 1.85 11.12
C GLY A 438 0.54 1.18 11.13
N LEU A 439 -0.20 1.41 10.05
CA LEU A 439 -1.46 0.73 9.75
C LEU A 439 -1.15 -0.65 9.13
N PRO A 440 -1.56 -1.77 9.74
CA PRO A 440 -1.39 -3.08 9.14
C PRO A 440 -2.40 -3.32 8.02
N ALA A 441 -1.91 -3.85 6.91
CA ALA A 441 -2.70 -4.20 5.75
C ALA A 441 -2.40 -5.64 5.32
N PHE A 442 -3.47 -6.42 5.17
CA PHE A 442 -3.42 -7.80 4.72
C PHE A 442 -3.92 -7.90 3.29
N TYR A 443 -3.15 -8.54 2.42
CA TYR A 443 -3.65 -8.96 1.12
C TYR A 443 -4.54 -10.20 1.29
N ILE A 444 -5.62 -10.32 0.52
CA ILE A 444 -6.58 -11.43 0.65
C ILE A 444 -5.91 -12.81 0.57
N HIS A 445 -4.87 -12.94 -0.26
CA HIS A 445 -4.07 -14.15 -0.41
C HIS A 445 -3.22 -14.48 0.82
N ASN A 446 -2.85 -13.48 1.62
CA ASN A 446 -2.20 -13.68 2.91
C ASN A 446 -3.22 -14.21 3.95
N LEU A 447 -4.40 -13.60 4.06
CA LEU A 447 -5.42 -14.11 4.99
C LEU A 447 -5.81 -15.56 4.72
N THR A 448 -5.87 -15.94 3.44
CA THR A 448 -6.33 -17.26 3.00
C THR A 448 -5.22 -18.29 2.80
N ALA A 449 -3.95 -17.93 3.09
CA ALA A 449 -2.77 -18.75 2.81
C ALA A 449 -2.79 -19.33 1.39
N THR A 450 -3.12 -18.48 0.41
CA THR A 450 -3.23 -18.89 -0.99
C THR A 450 -1.85 -19.35 -1.50
N LEU A 451 -1.83 -20.49 -2.18
CA LEU A 451 -0.63 -21.06 -2.82
C LEU A 451 -0.42 -20.46 -4.22
N ASN A 452 0.79 -20.59 -4.75
CA ASN A 452 1.16 -20.15 -6.10
C ASN A 452 0.17 -20.64 -7.17
N ASP A 453 -0.39 -19.71 -7.93
CA ASP A 453 -1.30 -20.02 -9.03
C ASP A 453 -0.55 -20.21 -10.36
N HIS A 454 0.11 -21.37 -10.48
CA HIS A 454 0.86 -21.72 -11.68
C HIS A 454 -0.02 -21.87 -12.93
N GLU A 455 -1.29 -22.22 -12.75
CA GLU A 455 -2.25 -22.34 -13.84
C GLU A 455 -2.51 -20.95 -14.43
N GLN A 456 -2.81 -19.95 -13.59
CA GLN A 456 -3.05 -18.58 -14.05
C GLN A 456 -1.82 -17.97 -14.74
N VAL A 457 -0.60 -18.25 -14.26
CA VAL A 457 0.64 -17.82 -14.95
C VAL A 457 0.76 -18.46 -16.33
N THR A 458 0.43 -19.74 -16.45
CA THR A 458 0.53 -20.47 -17.72
C THR A 458 -0.49 -19.96 -18.73
N GLU A 459 -1.70 -19.64 -18.29
CA GLU A 459 -2.78 -19.12 -19.15
C GLU A 459 -2.51 -17.69 -19.64
N THR A 460 -2.02 -16.83 -18.75
CA THR A 460 -1.86 -15.39 -19.04
C THR A 460 -0.49 -15.03 -19.60
N GLY A 461 0.53 -15.84 -19.30
CA GLY A 461 1.95 -15.51 -19.57
C GLY A 461 2.51 -14.41 -18.65
N VAL A 462 1.72 -13.89 -17.70
CA VAL A 462 2.10 -12.80 -16.80
C VAL A 462 2.57 -13.38 -15.47
N LYS A 463 3.85 -13.18 -15.14
CA LYS A 463 4.46 -13.73 -13.91
C LYS A 463 3.75 -13.29 -12.61
N ARG A 464 3.26 -12.05 -12.54
CA ARG A 464 2.58 -11.50 -11.35
C ARG A 464 1.27 -12.21 -11.03
N ASP A 465 0.64 -12.85 -12.00
CA ASP A 465 -0.63 -13.54 -11.81
C ASP A 465 -0.49 -14.79 -10.93
N ILE A 466 0.73 -15.24 -10.63
CA ILE A 466 0.99 -16.29 -9.61
C ILE A 466 0.40 -15.98 -8.23
N ASN A 467 0.23 -14.68 -7.91
CA ASN A 467 -0.27 -14.18 -6.63
C ASN A 467 -1.59 -13.38 -6.83
N ARG A 468 -2.41 -13.72 -7.83
CA ARG A 468 -3.68 -13.02 -8.12
C ARG A 468 -4.85 -13.99 -8.35
N LYS A 469 -4.82 -15.12 -7.64
CA LYS A 469 -5.82 -16.17 -7.75
C LYS A 469 -7.24 -15.61 -7.61
N GLN A 470 -8.13 -16.00 -8.52
CA GLN A 470 -9.57 -15.79 -8.33
C GLN A 470 -10.14 -17.04 -7.68
N TRP A 471 -10.61 -16.91 -6.44
CA TRP A 471 -11.23 -18.00 -5.71
C TRP A 471 -12.65 -18.21 -6.20
N LEU A 472 -13.01 -19.46 -6.54
CA LEU A 472 -14.41 -19.85 -6.54
C LEU A 472 -14.92 -19.81 -5.09
N TYR A 473 -16.03 -19.14 -4.85
CA TYR A 473 -16.58 -18.93 -3.51
C TYR A 473 -16.72 -20.25 -2.74
N ASP A 474 -17.36 -21.25 -3.35
CA ASP A 474 -17.57 -22.56 -2.72
C ASP A 474 -16.26 -23.30 -2.42
N ASP A 475 -15.24 -23.19 -3.27
CA ASP A 475 -13.94 -23.80 -3.01
C ASP A 475 -13.23 -23.18 -1.82
N LEU A 476 -13.26 -21.84 -1.72
CA LEU A 476 -12.70 -21.14 -0.57
C LEU A 476 -13.49 -21.46 0.70
N GLN A 477 -14.82 -21.50 0.63
CA GLN A 477 -15.67 -21.88 1.77
C GLN A 477 -15.40 -23.31 2.23
N ASN A 478 -15.22 -24.26 1.31
CA ASN A 478 -14.90 -25.65 1.65
C ASN A 478 -13.57 -25.73 2.40
N ARG A 479 -12.55 -24.98 1.96
CA ARG A 479 -11.26 -24.89 2.66
C ARG A 479 -11.41 -24.25 4.04
N LEU A 480 -12.17 -23.17 4.16
CA LEU A 480 -12.41 -22.51 5.45
C LEU A 480 -13.23 -23.36 6.42
N ARG A 481 -14.03 -24.32 5.94
CA ARG A 481 -14.77 -25.27 6.80
C ARG A 481 -13.92 -26.47 7.21
N ASP A 482 -12.91 -26.81 6.43
CA ASP A 482 -11.99 -27.91 6.72
C ASP A 482 -10.91 -27.47 7.71
N GLY A 483 -11.06 -27.90 8.98
CA GLY A 483 -10.16 -27.56 10.09
C GLY A 483 -8.72 -28.03 9.91
N ASP A 484 -8.49 -29.03 9.06
CA ASP A 484 -7.15 -29.54 8.75
C ASP A 484 -6.48 -28.75 7.62
N SER A 485 -7.25 -27.95 6.86
CA SER A 485 -6.71 -27.17 5.77
C SER A 485 -5.83 -26.03 6.28
N ILE A 486 -4.73 -25.75 5.56
CA ILE A 486 -3.84 -24.65 5.90
C ILE A 486 -4.55 -23.29 5.84
N THR A 487 -5.49 -23.14 4.89
CA THR A 487 -6.33 -21.96 4.75
C THR A 487 -7.15 -21.71 6.00
N HIS A 488 -7.85 -22.71 6.54
CA HIS A 488 -8.60 -22.58 7.80
C HIS A 488 -7.68 -22.16 8.94
N ARG A 489 -6.59 -22.91 9.14
CA ARG A 489 -5.69 -22.74 10.28
C ARG A 489 -5.04 -21.37 10.30
N VAL A 490 -4.56 -20.89 9.15
CA VAL A 490 -3.98 -19.55 9.01
C VAL A 490 -5.05 -18.47 9.16
N PHE A 491 -6.18 -18.60 8.46
CA PHE A 491 -7.24 -17.59 8.45
C PHE A 491 -7.76 -17.31 9.86
N TYR A 492 -8.21 -18.34 10.58
CA TYR A 492 -8.75 -18.16 11.93
C TYR A 492 -7.69 -17.77 12.95
N ARG A 493 -6.43 -18.22 12.78
CA ARG A 493 -5.33 -17.78 13.65
C ARG A 493 -5.01 -16.31 13.46
N LEU A 494 -4.98 -15.81 12.22
CA LEU A 494 -4.80 -14.38 11.95
C LEU A 494 -5.98 -13.56 12.49
N LYS A 495 -7.22 -14.01 12.32
CA LYS A 495 -8.41 -13.37 12.93
C LYS A 495 -8.25 -13.20 14.44
N GLU A 496 -7.90 -14.28 15.14
CA GLU A 496 -7.68 -14.27 16.59
C GLU A 496 -6.61 -13.26 17.01
N LEU A 497 -5.46 -13.26 16.32
CA LEU A 497 -4.34 -12.35 16.59
C LEU A 497 -4.71 -10.88 16.32
N ILE A 498 -5.51 -10.63 15.28
CA ILE A 498 -6.04 -9.30 14.97
C ILE A 498 -6.96 -8.81 16.08
N GLU A 499 -7.85 -9.64 16.60
CA GLU A 499 -8.72 -9.24 17.73
C GLU A 499 -7.91 -8.93 18.99
N ILE A 500 -6.91 -9.77 19.32
CA ILE A 500 -5.99 -9.48 20.44
C ILE A 500 -5.29 -8.14 20.22
N ARG A 501 -4.83 -7.84 19.00
CA ARG A 501 -4.17 -6.59 18.65
C ARG A 501 -5.07 -5.39 18.87
N LYS A 502 -6.31 -5.45 18.38
CA LYS A 502 -7.28 -4.36 18.43
C LYS A 502 -7.63 -3.97 19.87
N GLU A 503 -7.45 -4.86 20.84
CA GLU A 503 -7.65 -4.53 22.25
C GLU A 503 -6.52 -3.70 22.89
N GLN A 504 -5.44 -3.41 22.15
CA GLN A 504 -4.23 -2.79 22.70
C GLN A 504 -3.96 -1.38 22.15
N PRO A 505 -4.24 -0.30 22.89
CA PRO A 505 -3.87 1.04 22.47
C PRO A 505 -2.38 1.23 22.13
N ALA A 506 -1.47 0.46 22.74
CA ALA A 506 -0.04 0.45 22.38
C ALA A 506 0.20 0.07 20.90
N PHE A 507 -0.73 -0.63 20.27
CA PHE A 507 -0.65 -1.03 18.87
C PHE A 507 -1.24 -0.02 17.89
N SER A 508 -1.70 1.14 18.36
CA SER A 508 -2.11 2.24 17.48
C SER A 508 -1.03 2.57 16.43
N PRO A 509 -1.41 2.89 15.17
CA PRO A 509 -0.46 3.35 14.16
C PRO A 509 0.38 4.55 14.61
N LEU A 510 -0.15 5.36 15.54
CA LEU A 510 0.49 6.56 16.08
C LEU A 510 1.27 6.31 17.37
N ALA A 511 1.20 5.11 17.95
CA ALA A 511 1.91 4.78 19.19
C ALA A 511 3.42 4.64 18.95
N GLU A 512 4.22 4.97 19.96
CA GLU A 512 5.67 4.95 19.86
C GLU A 512 6.20 3.53 19.65
N GLN A 513 7.37 3.43 19.02
CA GLN A 513 8.08 2.19 18.79
C GLN A 513 9.55 2.35 19.17
N LYS A 514 10.12 1.31 19.80
CA LYS A 514 11.56 1.25 20.05
C LYS A 514 12.09 -0.18 19.94
N VAL A 515 13.12 -0.37 19.13
CA VAL A 515 13.84 -1.65 19.04
C VAL A 515 14.78 -1.78 20.24
N LEU A 516 14.81 -2.94 20.90
CA LEU A 516 15.50 -3.11 22.19
C LEU A 516 16.72 -4.03 22.14
N ASN A 517 16.63 -5.16 21.46
CA ASN A 517 17.66 -6.19 21.53
C ASN A 517 18.86 -5.88 20.62
N LYS A 518 19.98 -6.58 20.86
CA LYS A 518 21.18 -6.55 20.00
C LYS A 518 21.47 -7.91 19.36
N ASP A 519 20.80 -8.95 19.81
CA ASP A 519 20.94 -10.31 19.32
C ASP A 519 20.29 -10.49 17.93
N ASN A 520 20.81 -11.44 17.16
CA ASN A 520 20.36 -11.71 15.79
C ASN A 520 19.31 -12.83 15.72
N ASP A 521 19.16 -13.65 16.76
CA ASP A 521 18.18 -14.75 16.75
C ASP A 521 16.74 -14.26 17.07
N LEU A 522 16.65 -13.19 17.84
CA LEU A 522 15.39 -12.55 18.21
C LEU A 522 15.22 -11.19 17.51
N PHE A 523 13.97 -10.81 17.25
CA PHE A 523 13.58 -9.44 16.96
C PHE A 523 12.69 -8.93 18.10
N VAL A 524 13.14 -7.88 18.81
CA VAL A 524 12.47 -7.38 20.01
C VAL A 524 12.22 -5.89 19.91
N LEU A 525 10.96 -5.49 20.07
CA LEU A 525 10.56 -4.09 20.12
C LEU A 525 9.60 -3.82 21.26
N LEU A 526 9.52 -2.56 21.67
CA LEU A 526 8.55 -2.03 22.61
C LEU A 526 7.60 -1.10 21.88
N ARG A 527 6.30 -1.34 22.01
CA ARG A 527 5.25 -0.40 21.63
C ARG A 527 4.69 0.27 22.87
N SER A 528 4.51 1.60 22.82
CA SER A 528 4.11 2.40 23.98
C SER A 528 3.00 3.37 23.62
N SER A 529 1.89 3.31 24.35
CA SER A 529 0.82 4.31 24.28
C SER A 529 0.87 5.21 25.50
N LYS A 530 1.30 6.46 25.29
CA LYS A 530 1.33 7.49 26.34
C LYS A 530 -0.06 7.88 26.83
N GLU A 531 -1.07 7.85 25.95
CA GLU A 531 -2.45 8.22 26.28
C GLU A 531 -3.09 7.23 27.27
N PHE A 532 -2.78 5.94 27.14
CA PHE A 532 -3.41 4.87 27.91
C PHE A 532 -2.47 4.21 28.95
N ASP A 533 -1.22 4.69 29.06
CA ASP A 533 -0.19 4.12 29.94
C ASP A 533 -0.02 2.61 29.72
N GLU A 534 0.05 2.19 28.45
CA GLU A 534 0.20 0.79 28.06
C GLU A 534 1.51 0.58 27.31
N ASN A 535 2.26 -0.44 27.73
CA ASN A 535 3.47 -0.89 27.05
C ASN A 535 3.34 -2.36 26.67
N ILE A 536 3.70 -2.68 25.43
CA ILE A 536 3.75 -4.05 24.92
C ILE A 536 5.14 -4.34 24.40
N LEU A 537 5.80 -5.28 25.06
CA LEU A 537 7.05 -5.88 24.60
C LEU A 537 6.74 -6.99 23.61
N VAL A 538 7.13 -6.79 22.36
CA VAL A 538 7.03 -7.79 21.30
C VAL A 538 8.38 -8.49 21.20
N ALA A 539 8.39 -9.82 21.35
CA ALA A 539 9.56 -10.64 21.15
C ALA A 539 9.24 -11.73 20.12
N ALA A 540 9.98 -11.75 19.02
CA ALA A 540 9.84 -12.72 17.94
C ALA A 540 11.12 -13.55 17.80
N ASN A 541 11.00 -14.86 17.87
CA ASN A 541 12.07 -15.78 17.46
C ASN A 541 12.02 -15.92 15.94
N VAL A 542 13.11 -15.63 15.24
CA VAL A 542 13.18 -15.80 13.78
C VAL A 542 13.89 -17.09 13.37
N THR A 543 14.22 -17.96 14.33
CA THR A 543 15.02 -19.17 14.10
C THR A 543 14.19 -20.45 14.28
N GLY A 544 14.65 -21.54 13.67
CA GLY A 544 14.08 -22.89 13.82
C GLY A 544 14.42 -23.58 15.15
N LYS A 545 14.97 -22.85 16.14
CA LYS A 545 15.39 -23.39 17.44
C LYS A 545 14.80 -22.54 18.57
N PRO A 546 14.53 -23.12 19.75
CA PRO A 546 14.13 -22.32 20.91
C PRO A 546 15.18 -21.27 21.29
N LYS A 547 14.72 -20.06 21.66
CA LYS A 547 15.58 -18.93 22.04
C LYS A 547 15.09 -18.26 23.31
N LYS A 548 16.02 -17.83 24.17
CA LYS A 548 15.72 -17.16 25.43
C LYS A 548 15.85 -15.65 25.29
N LEU A 549 14.82 -14.92 25.70
CA LEU A 549 14.87 -13.47 25.84
C LEU A 549 15.70 -13.11 27.08
N LYS A 550 16.80 -12.37 26.87
CA LYS A 550 17.61 -11.87 27.98
C LYS A 550 16.96 -10.62 28.57
N ARG A 551 16.60 -10.65 29.85
CA ARG A 551 16.00 -9.49 30.56
C ARG A 551 16.86 -8.23 30.49
N ALA A 552 18.19 -8.40 30.49
CA ALA A 552 19.14 -7.29 30.36
C ALA A 552 19.06 -6.56 29.01
N ASP A 553 18.53 -7.20 27.96
CA ASP A 553 18.38 -6.59 26.64
C ASP A 553 17.15 -5.67 26.55
N VAL A 554 16.19 -5.80 27.47
CA VAL A 554 14.93 -5.04 27.45
C VAL A 554 14.78 -4.06 28.61
N GLN A 555 15.55 -4.24 29.68
CA GLN A 555 15.59 -3.31 30.81
C GLN A 555 16.44 -2.06 30.49
N PRO A 556 16.09 -0.89 31.06
CA PRO A 556 14.97 -0.65 32.00
C PRO A 556 13.64 -0.31 31.32
N LEU A 557 13.55 -0.43 29.99
CA LEU A 557 12.40 0.07 29.21
C LEU A 557 11.17 -0.83 29.33
N ALA A 558 11.36 -2.13 29.53
CA ALA A 558 10.30 -3.08 29.89
C ALA A 558 10.51 -3.58 31.33
N ASP A 559 9.58 -3.28 32.24
CA ASP A 559 9.65 -3.72 33.63
C ASP A 559 9.11 -5.16 33.78
N LEU A 560 10.03 -6.11 33.89
CA LEU A 560 9.72 -7.52 34.13
C LEU A 560 9.86 -7.92 35.61
N SER A 561 9.93 -6.95 36.54
CA SER A 561 10.10 -7.22 37.98
C SER A 561 8.81 -7.65 38.69
N HIS A 562 7.67 -7.56 38.02
CA HIS A 562 6.36 -8.01 38.47
C HIS A 562 5.79 -9.09 37.50
N PRO A 563 4.77 -9.87 37.89
CA PRO A 563 4.12 -10.79 36.96
C PRO A 563 3.54 -10.04 35.76
N VAL A 564 3.90 -10.48 34.55
CA VAL A 564 3.46 -9.91 33.26
C VAL A 564 2.64 -10.94 32.49
N ARG A 565 1.89 -10.51 31.47
CA ARG A 565 1.02 -11.41 30.69
C ARG A 565 1.45 -11.44 29.24
N ASP A 566 1.67 -12.64 28.70
CA ASP A 566 1.71 -12.85 27.25
C ASP A 566 0.26 -12.86 26.72
N LEU A 567 -0.08 -11.85 25.93
CA LEU A 567 -1.40 -11.62 25.39
C LEU A 567 -1.77 -12.70 24.37
N ILE A 568 -0.79 -13.26 23.63
CA ILE A 568 -1.05 -14.25 22.59
C ILE A 568 -1.39 -15.62 23.19
N SER A 569 -0.63 -16.09 24.18
CA SER A 569 -0.92 -17.38 24.84
C SER A 569 -1.86 -17.26 26.05
N GLY A 570 -2.11 -16.05 26.53
CA GLY A 570 -2.84 -15.76 27.76
C GLY A 570 -2.07 -16.09 29.05
N ARG A 571 -0.86 -16.64 28.96
CA ARG A 571 -0.07 -17.10 30.12
C ARG A 571 0.48 -15.91 30.93
N THR A 572 0.50 -16.07 32.25
CA THR A 572 1.21 -15.15 33.15
C THR A 572 2.65 -15.63 33.33
N ILE A 573 3.61 -14.72 33.19
CA ILE A 573 5.04 -14.96 33.35
C ILE A 573 5.48 -14.28 34.64
N THR A 574 6.01 -15.05 35.59
CA THR A 574 6.47 -14.51 36.87
C THR A 574 7.91 -13.95 36.78
N PRO A 575 8.34 -13.08 37.70
CA PRO A 575 9.68 -12.47 37.66
C PRO A 575 10.85 -13.46 37.72
N ASP A 576 10.64 -14.64 38.28
CA ASP A 576 11.63 -15.73 38.41
C ASP A 576 11.65 -16.68 37.20
N GLN A 577 10.65 -16.62 36.31
CA GLN A 577 10.60 -17.44 35.11
C GLN A 577 11.49 -16.88 33.99
N GLU A 578 12.18 -17.78 33.29
CA GLU A 578 12.83 -17.47 32.02
C GLU A 578 11.79 -17.34 30.91
N ILE A 579 12.00 -16.40 30.00
CA ILE A 579 11.14 -16.21 28.82
C ILE A 579 11.84 -16.92 27.66
N GLU A 580 11.38 -18.12 27.34
CA GLU A 580 11.84 -18.93 26.20
C GLU A 580 10.77 -18.94 25.13
N LEU A 581 11.18 -18.67 23.89
CA LEU A 581 10.34 -18.67 22.69
C LEU A 581 10.63 -19.92 21.87
N GLU A 582 9.59 -20.66 21.51
CA GLU A 582 9.65 -21.80 20.59
C GLU A 582 10.07 -21.34 19.17
N PRO A 583 10.47 -22.26 18.27
CA PRO A 583 10.79 -21.92 16.88
C PRO A 583 9.72 -21.05 16.23
N TYR A 584 10.15 -19.91 15.66
CA TYR A 584 9.28 -18.93 15.01
C TYR A 584 8.14 -18.34 15.88
N GLN A 585 8.16 -18.55 17.20
CA GLN A 585 7.15 -18.01 18.10
C GLN A 585 7.30 -16.49 18.25
N VAL A 586 6.17 -15.79 18.31
CA VAL A 586 6.09 -14.39 18.72
C VAL A 586 5.25 -14.28 19.99
N MET A 587 5.70 -13.45 20.93
CA MET A 587 5.00 -13.14 22.18
C MET A 587 4.71 -11.64 22.24
N TRP A 588 3.52 -11.29 22.74
CA TRP A 588 3.15 -9.91 23.07
C TRP A 588 2.99 -9.79 24.57
N ILE A 589 4.02 -9.31 25.24
CA ILE A 589 4.08 -9.26 26.69
C ILE A 589 3.67 -7.87 27.13
N ARG A 590 2.55 -7.75 27.84
CA ARG A 590 2.14 -6.48 28.47
C ARG A 590 3.00 -6.25 29.71
N VAL A 591 3.78 -5.17 29.72
CA VAL A 591 4.83 -4.86 30.71
C VAL A 591 4.59 -3.57 31.48
#